data_AF-A0A7J8S135-F1
#
_entry.id   AF-A0A7J8S135-F1
#
_cell.length_a   1.000
_cell.length_b   1.000
_cell.length_c   1.000
_cell.angle_alpha   90.00
_cell.angle_beta   90.00
_cell.angle_gamma   90.00
#
_symmetry.space_group_name_H-M   'P 1'
#
loop_
_entity.id
_entity.type
_entity.pdbx_description
1 polymer ?
#
loop_
_entity_poly.entity_id
_entity_poly.type
_entity_poly.pdbx_seq_one_letter_code
_entity_poly.pdbx_strand_id
1 'polypeptide(L)'
;MCIKQEIIPLFDDLETQLNNEGLMQHHKEIVEYFNTRGVSTIFLFRRNLLRRMISILANSYDRDAKPLNGTHKSHVHSPHEAAILASYKPVINATTLIPSLRQVEETTKKGLEYFKSTRHIILYYEDVVKNHTKLAEVQEFLKVPKRELKSRQVKIHKGSLSNHIQNWVDVEKALNGTKYESYLHADYRK
;
A
#
# COMPACT_ATOMS: atom_id res chain seq x y z
N MET A 1 -9.70 -14.18 6.66
CA MET A 1 -9.63 -15.26 5.65
C MET A 1 -8.31 -15.08 4.91
N CYS A 2 -7.38 -16.04 4.99
CA CYS A 2 -6.23 -16.07 4.08
C CYS A 2 -6.78 -16.40 2.69
N ILE A 3 -6.72 -15.44 1.78
CA ILE A 3 -6.89 -15.75 0.36
C ILE A 3 -5.60 -16.45 -0.05
N LYS A 4 -5.60 -17.79 0.01
CA LYS A 4 -4.60 -18.70 -0.59
C LYS A 4 -5.04 -19.13 -1.99
N GLN A 5 -5.60 -18.19 -2.75
CA GLN A 5 -5.40 -18.16 -4.19
C GLN A 5 -4.36 -17.07 -4.40
N GLU A 6 -3.42 -17.27 -5.33
CA GLU A 6 -2.33 -16.35 -5.68
C GLU A 6 -2.88 -14.99 -6.17
N ILE A 7 -3.52 -14.24 -5.27
CA ILE A 7 -3.82 -12.83 -5.43
C ILE A 7 -2.56 -12.15 -4.95
N ILE A 8 -1.66 -11.91 -5.90
CA ILE A 8 -0.55 -10.98 -5.71
C ILE A 8 -1.21 -9.59 -5.82
N PRO A 9 -1.43 -8.83 -4.73
CA PRO A 9 -1.88 -7.45 -4.85
C PRO A 9 -0.76 -6.70 -5.58
N LEU A 10 -1.03 -6.28 -6.81
CA LEU A 10 0.06 -5.93 -7.72
C LEU A 10 0.78 -4.63 -7.37
N PHE A 11 0.38 -3.87 -6.33
CA PHE A 11 1.07 -2.64 -5.94
C PHE A 11 0.99 -2.18 -4.46
N ASP A 12 0.36 -2.90 -3.53
CA ASP A 12 0.06 -2.34 -2.19
C ASP A 12 0.62 -3.07 -0.96
N ASP A 13 1.34 -4.19 -1.11
CA ASP A 13 2.06 -4.79 0.01
C ASP A 13 3.57 -4.59 -0.08
N LEU A 14 4.21 -4.51 1.09
CA LEU A 14 5.63 -4.25 1.28
C LEU A 14 6.54 -5.42 0.88
N GLU A 15 5.98 -6.62 0.79
CA GLU A 15 6.62 -7.75 0.14
C GLU A 15 6.66 -7.57 -1.39
N THR A 16 5.75 -6.74 -1.94
CA THR A 16 5.61 -6.47 -3.38
C THR A 16 6.47 -5.33 -3.90
N GLN A 17 7.07 -4.47 -3.06
CA GLN A 17 7.97 -3.43 -3.58
C GLN A 17 9.23 -4.01 -4.25
N LEU A 18 9.76 -5.13 -3.74
CA LEU A 18 10.82 -5.88 -4.43
C LEU A 18 10.31 -6.56 -5.71
N ASN A 19 9.00 -6.83 -5.80
CA ASN A 19 8.38 -7.54 -6.91
C ASN A 19 7.93 -6.58 -8.04
N ASN A 20 7.71 -5.30 -7.75
CA ASN A 20 7.28 -4.30 -8.75
C ASN A 20 8.35 -4.07 -9.81
N GLU A 21 9.63 -4.07 -9.47
CA GLU A 21 10.69 -3.91 -10.48
C GLU A 21 10.71 -5.09 -11.46
N GLY A 22 10.62 -6.32 -10.96
CA GLY A 22 10.53 -7.51 -11.80
C GLY A 22 9.27 -7.54 -12.67
N LEU A 23 8.12 -7.15 -12.10
CA LEU A 23 6.86 -7.02 -12.83
C LEU A 23 6.95 -6.00 -13.97
N MET A 24 7.64 -4.88 -13.75
CA MET A 24 7.83 -3.84 -14.75
C MET A 24 8.87 -4.23 -15.81
N GLN A 25 9.93 -4.95 -15.41
CA GLN A 25 10.98 -5.43 -16.31
C GLN A 25 10.48 -6.51 -17.27
N HIS A 26 9.70 -7.48 -16.78
CA HIS A 26 9.19 -8.62 -17.54
C HIS A 26 7.70 -8.50 -17.90
N HIS A 27 7.20 -7.27 -18.03
CA HIS A 27 5.77 -7.01 -18.19
C HIS A 27 5.17 -7.70 -19.42
N LYS A 28 5.92 -7.88 -20.52
CA LYS A 28 5.40 -8.49 -21.75
C LYS A 28 5.07 -9.97 -21.54
N GLU A 29 6.02 -10.71 -20.98
CA GLU A 29 5.90 -12.14 -20.70
C GLU A 29 4.80 -12.39 -19.66
N ILE A 30 4.70 -11.52 -18.65
CA ILE A 30 3.66 -11.63 -17.61
C ILE A 30 2.28 -11.34 -18.20
N VAL A 31 2.13 -10.31 -19.03
CA VAL A 31 0.86 -9.98 -19.70
C VAL A 31 0.41 -11.12 -20.61
N GLU A 32 1.33 -11.69 -21.38
CA GLU A 32 1.05 -12.86 -22.22
C GLU A 32 0.59 -14.07 -21.37
N TYR A 33 1.30 -14.35 -20.27
CA TYR A 33 0.94 -15.41 -19.35
C TYR A 33 -0.45 -15.18 -18.73
N PHE A 34 -0.72 -13.97 -18.25
CA PHE A 34 -2.01 -13.61 -17.63
C PHE A 34 -3.16 -13.78 -18.62
N ASN A 35 -2.99 -13.35 -19.86
CA ASN A 35 -4.03 -13.47 -20.87
C ASN A 35 -4.24 -14.93 -21.28
N THR A 36 -3.16 -15.68 -21.53
CA THR A 36 -3.23 -17.09 -21.91
C THR A 36 -3.84 -17.97 -20.82
N ARG A 37 -3.59 -17.66 -19.54
CA ARG A 37 -4.08 -18.42 -18.39
C ARG A 37 -5.38 -17.87 -17.79
N GLY A 38 -5.90 -16.75 -18.30
CA GLY A 38 -7.09 -16.10 -17.75
C GLY A 38 -6.91 -15.58 -16.31
N VAL A 39 -5.68 -15.18 -15.95
CA VAL A 39 -5.37 -14.65 -14.61
C VAL A 39 -6.12 -13.34 -14.40
N SER A 40 -6.73 -13.23 -13.23
CA SER A 40 -7.47 -12.03 -12.81
C SER A 40 -6.61 -11.21 -11.87
N THR A 41 -6.35 -9.97 -12.24
CA THR A 41 -5.44 -9.08 -11.52
C THR A 41 -6.20 -8.09 -10.66
N ILE A 42 -5.72 -7.83 -9.44
CA ILE A 42 -6.24 -6.77 -8.58
C ILE A 42 -5.11 -5.76 -8.34
N PHE A 43 -5.30 -4.56 -8.87
CA PHE A 43 -4.47 -3.42 -8.53
C PHE A 43 -5.05 -2.74 -7.29
N LEU A 44 -4.31 -2.78 -6.19
CA LEU A 44 -4.66 -2.07 -4.97
C LEU A 44 -3.65 -0.92 -4.83
N PHE A 45 -4.17 0.31 -4.74
CA PHE A 45 -3.37 1.51 -4.60
C PHE A 45 -3.76 2.31 -3.36
N ARG A 46 -2.77 2.97 -2.76
CA ARG A 46 -3.02 3.97 -1.73
C ARG A 46 -3.00 5.39 -2.30
N ARG A 47 -4.08 6.15 -2.11
CA ARG A 47 -4.16 7.55 -2.61
C ARG A 47 -3.18 8.49 -1.92
N ASN A 48 -2.96 8.30 -0.62
CA ASN A 48 -2.00 9.11 0.13
C ASN A 48 -0.61 8.45 0.09
N LEU A 49 0.24 8.92 -0.83
CA LEU A 49 1.57 8.36 -1.06
C LEU A 49 2.56 8.68 0.06
N LEU A 50 2.39 9.79 0.79
CA LEU A 50 3.19 10.06 1.99
C LEU A 50 2.92 9.02 3.09
N ARG A 51 1.65 8.69 3.35
CA ARG A 51 1.26 7.61 4.27
C ARG A 51 1.80 6.26 3.84
N ARG A 52 1.78 5.98 2.53
CA ARG A 52 2.36 4.77 1.96
C ARG A 52 3.86 4.70 2.28
N MET A 53 4.60 5.78 2.02
CA MET A 53 6.04 5.87 2.31
C MET A 53 6.35 5.64 3.79
N ILE A 54 5.60 6.26 4.72
CA ILE A 54 5.79 6.03 6.16
C ILE A 54 5.55 4.57 6.53
N SER A 55 4.49 3.96 5.98
CA SER A 55 4.19 2.55 6.23
C SER A 55 5.32 1.65 5.72
N ILE A 56 5.91 1.99 4.57
CA ILE A 56 7.06 1.29 3.99
C ILE A 56 8.29 1.36 4.91
N LEU A 57 8.64 2.56 5.35
CA LEU A 57 9.80 2.78 6.23
C LEU A 57 9.63 2.08 7.58
N ALA A 58 8.43 2.15 8.17
CA ALA A 58 8.14 1.49 9.44
C ALA A 58 8.24 -0.04 9.34
N ASN A 59 7.79 -0.62 8.22
CA ASN A 59 7.91 -2.06 8.01
C ASN A 59 9.35 -2.51 7.71
N SER A 60 10.13 -1.69 6.98
CA SER A 60 11.57 -1.95 6.80
C SER A 60 12.27 -1.96 8.15
N TYR A 61 11.98 -0.97 9.01
CA TYR A 61 12.51 -0.94 10.36
C TYR A 61 12.10 -2.18 11.18
N ASP A 62 10.84 -2.60 11.13
CA ASP A 62 10.41 -3.83 11.81
C ASP A 62 11.16 -5.08 11.31
N ARG A 63 11.44 -5.16 10.00
CA ARG A 63 12.20 -6.27 9.42
C ARG A 63 13.62 -6.34 9.96
N ASP A 64 14.26 -5.19 10.11
CA ASP A 64 15.67 -5.08 10.48
C ASP A 64 15.86 -5.12 12.01
N ALA A 65 15.10 -4.31 12.74
CA ALA A 65 15.20 -4.19 14.19
C ALA A 65 14.45 -5.29 14.95
N LYS A 66 13.44 -5.91 14.32
CA LYS A 66 12.62 -7.01 14.88
C LYS A 66 12.14 -6.74 16.32
N PRO A 67 11.52 -5.58 16.59
CA PRO A 67 11.13 -5.15 17.93
C PRO A 67 10.12 -6.09 18.61
N LEU A 68 9.41 -6.94 17.86
CA LEU A 68 8.48 -7.93 18.39
C LEU A 68 9.18 -9.26 18.65
N ASN A 69 9.96 -9.31 19.73
CA ASN A 69 10.67 -10.53 20.20
C ASN A 69 11.56 -11.16 19.11
N GLY A 70 12.27 -10.35 18.32
CA GLY A 70 13.17 -10.86 17.29
C GLY A 70 12.45 -11.45 16.08
N THR A 71 11.15 -11.20 15.91
CA THR A 71 10.36 -11.65 14.75
C THR A 71 9.85 -10.46 13.95
N HIS A 72 10.06 -10.47 12.64
CA HIS A 72 9.41 -9.53 11.71
C HIS A 72 7.92 -9.88 11.57
N LYS A 73 7.04 -8.89 11.70
CA LYS A 73 5.60 -9.06 11.44
C LYS A 73 5.08 -7.94 10.55
N SER A 74 4.81 -8.28 9.29
CA SER A 74 4.18 -7.36 8.33
C SER A 74 2.77 -6.92 8.75
N HIS A 75 2.11 -7.70 9.62
CA HIS A 75 0.82 -7.36 10.22
C HIS A 75 0.74 -7.79 11.69
N VAL A 76 0.01 -7.01 12.48
CA VAL A 76 -0.20 -7.27 13.91
C VAL A 76 -1.65 -7.63 14.20
N HIS A 77 -1.85 -8.41 15.26
CA HIS A 77 -3.18 -8.88 15.68
C HIS A 77 -3.61 -8.33 17.05
N SER A 78 -2.72 -7.62 17.75
CA SER A 78 -3.03 -6.98 19.02
C SER A 78 -2.77 -5.46 18.97
N PRO A 79 -3.55 -4.66 19.72
CA PRO A 79 -3.27 -3.23 19.90
C PRO A 79 -1.91 -2.95 20.55
N HIS A 80 -1.41 -3.87 21.36
CA HIS A 80 -0.12 -3.74 22.03
C HIS A 80 1.05 -3.83 21.05
N GLU A 81 1.07 -4.87 20.21
CA GLU A 81 2.08 -4.98 19.14
C GLU A 81 1.99 -3.79 18.17
N ALA A 82 0.77 -3.35 17.84
CA ALA A 82 0.55 -2.15 17.02
C ALA A 82 1.18 -0.90 17.64
N ALA A 83 1.09 -0.73 18.96
CA ALA A 83 1.68 0.42 19.65
C ALA A 83 3.21 0.38 19.64
N ILE A 84 3.81 -0.80 19.79
CA ILE A 84 5.27 -0.99 19.70
C ILE A 84 5.76 -0.58 18.31
N LEU A 85 5.14 -1.09 17.24
CA LEU A 85 5.54 -0.75 15.87
C LEU A 85 5.28 0.72 15.54
N ALA A 86 4.19 1.31 16.04
CA ALA A 86 3.87 2.72 15.83
C ALA A 86 4.80 3.69 16.58
N SER A 87 5.61 3.20 17.53
CA SER A 87 6.58 4.03 18.24
C SER A 87 7.74 4.50 17.36
N TYR A 88 8.04 3.74 16.29
CA TYR A 88 9.04 4.14 15.31
C TYR A 88 8.53 5.29 14.45
N LYS A 89 9.34 6.35 14.37
CA LYS A 89 9.08 7.54 13.55
C LYS A 89 10.22 7.72 12.55
N PRO A 90 10.02 7.43 11.25
CA PRO A 90 11.07 7.66 10.26
C PRO A 90 11.43 9.15 10.15
N VAL A 91 12.70 9.38 9.83
CA VAL A 91 13.17 10.65 9.26
C VAL A 91 13.00 10.57 7.75
N ILE A 92 12.30 11.52 7.16
CA ILE A 92 12.05 11.58 5.72
C ILE A 92 12.99 12.63 5.10
N ASN A 93 13.68 12.25 4.02
CA ASN A 93 14.50 13.19 3.28
C ASN A 93 13.60 14.17 2.49
N ALA A 94 13.47 15.40 3.01
CA ALA A 94 12.63 16.45 2.45
C ALA A 94 13.08 16.87 1.04
N THR A 95 14.39 16.81 0.74
CA THR A 95 14.94 17.18 -0.57
C THR A 95 14.52 16.21 -1.67
N THR A 96 14.45 14.91 -1.37
CA THR A 96 14.09 13.87 -2.36
C THR A 96 12.59 13.52 -2.33
N LEU A 97 11.83 14.04 -1.36
CA LEU A 97 10.43 13.67 -1.14
C LEU A 97 9.55 13.87 -2.38
N ILE A 98 9.56 15.06 -2.98
CA ILE A 98 8.76 15.36 -4.18
C ILE A 98 9.16 14.46 -5.37
N PRO A 99 10.45 14.33 -5.72
CA PRO A 99 10.89 13.37 -6.73
C PRO A 99 10.43 11.94 -6.47
N SER A 100 10.52 11.45 -5.23
CA SER A 100 10.08 10.10 -4.87
C SER A 100 8.56 9.92 -5.01
N LEU A 101 7.75 10.89 -4.58
CA LEU A 101 6.29 10.84 -4.77
C LEU A 101 5.92 10.81 -6.25
N ARG A 102 6.60 11.63 -7.07
CA ARG A 102 6.41 11.66 -8.53
C ARG A 102 6.75 10.34 -9.20
N GLN A 103 7.89 9.75 -8.82
CA GLN A 103 8.32 8.46 -9.36
C GLN A 103 7.29 7.36 -9.09
N VAL A 104 6.65 7.38 -7.91
CA VAL A 104 5.60 6.42 -7.56
C VAL A 104 4.35 6.63 -8.43
N GLU A 105 3.94 7.87 -8.69
CA GLU A 105 2.84 8.17 -9.62
C GLU A 105 3.14 7.69 -11.05
N GLU A 106 4.35 7.98 -11.54
CA GLU A 106 4.81 7.59 -12.88
C GLU A 106 4.88 6.07 -13.03
N THR A 107 5.42 5.37 -12.03
CA THR A 107 5.48 3.91 -12.00
C THR A 107 4.08 3.30 -12.00
N THR A 108 3.16 3.88 -11.22
CA THR A 108 1.74 3.46 -11.19
C THR A 108 1.09 3.61 -12.57
N LYS A 109 1.25 4.78 -13.21
CA LYS A 109 0.73 5.03 -14.55
C LYS A 109 1.29 4.06 -15.57
N LYS A 110 2.60 3.81 -15.52
CA LYS A 110 3.30 2.89 -16.42
C LYS A 110 2.84 1.45 -16.23
N GLY A 111 2.65 1.01 -14.98
CA GLY A 111 2.11 -0.31 -14.67
C GLY A 111 0.69 -0.49 -15.23
N LEU A 112 -0.20 0.48 -15.01
CA LEU A 112 -1.55 0.43 -15.59
C LEU A 112 -1.52 0.37 -17.12
N GLU A 113 -0.63 1.11 -17.77
CA GLU A 113 -0.46 1.06 -19.23
C GLU A 113 0.02 -0.30 -19.71
N TYR A 114 1.01 -0.90 -19.03
CA TYR A 114 1.55 -2.21 -19.39
C TYR A 114 0.52 -3.32 -19.26
N PHE A 115 -0.29 -3.29 -18.22
CA PHE A 115 -1.25 -4.34 -17.91
C PHE A 115 -2.67 -4.04 -18.41
N LYS A 116 -2.86 -2.99 -19.24
CA LYS A 116 -4.19 -2.54 -19.70
C LYS A 116 -4.99 -3.60 -20.45
N SER A 117 -4.31 -4.55 -21.11
CA SER A 117 -4.96 -5.64 -21.86
C SER A 117 -5.31 -6.84 -21.00
N THR A 118 -4.86 -6.89 -19.75
CA THR A 118 -5.16 -7.99 -18.82
C THR A 118 -6.53 -7.84 -18.20
N ARG A 119 -7.12 -8.94 -17.74
CA ARG A 119 -8.34 -8.89 -16.93
C ARG A 119 -8.00 -8.36 -15.54
N HIS A 120 -8.32 -7.09 -15.28
CA HIS A 120 -7.98 -6.45 -14.01
C HIS A 120 -9.11 -5.59 -13.42
N ILE A 121 -9.03 -5.35 -12.11
CA ILE A 121 -9.80 -4.35 -11.38
C ILE A 121 -8.83 -3.42 -10.62
N ILE A 122 -9.18 -2.13 -10.54
CA ILE A 122 -8.43 -1.12 -9.79
C ILE A 122 -9.21 -0.78 -8.53
N LEU A 123 -8.54 -0.85 -7.40
CA LEU A 123 -9.06 -0.54 -6.07
C LEU A 123 -8.15 0.47 -5.41
N TYR A 124 -8.76 1.31 -4.57
CA TYR A 124 -8.01 2.16 -3.66
C TYR A 124 -8.23 1.71 -2.23
N TYR A 125 -7.15 1.64 -1.46
CA TYR A 125 -7.18 1.26 -0.05
C TYR A 125 -8.21 2.08 0.74
N GLU A 126 -8.26 3.39 0.50
CA GLU A 126 -9.23 4.29 1.12
C GLU A 126 -10.68 3.86 0.88
N ASP A 127 -11.01 3.34 -0.31
CA ASP A 127 -12.37 2.92 -0.66
C ASP A 127 -12.71 1.59 -0.01
N VAL A 128 -11.76 0.66 0.05
CA VAL A 128 -11.93 -0.64 0.70
C VAL A 128 -12.17 -0.49 2.20
N VAL A 129 -11.48 0.47 2.84
CA VAL A 129 -11.65 0.75 4.27
C VAL A 129 -12.95 1.50 4.59
N LYS A 130 -13.39 2.41 3.72
CA LYS A 130 -14.60 3.22 3.97
C LYS A 130 -15.88 2.56 3.51
N ASN A 131 -15.83 1.81 2.40
CA ASN A 131 -17.01 1.23 1.78
C ASN A 131 -16.84 -0.30 1.62
N HIS A 132 -17.43 -1.04 2.54
CA HIS A 132 -17.39 -2.49 2.53
C HIS A 132 -18.08 -3.12 1.31
N THR A 133 -18.92 -2.40 0.55
CA THR A 133 -19.51 -2.95 -0.69
C THR A 133 -18.46 -3.19 -1.76
N LYS A 134 -17.30 -2.49 -1.71
CA LYS A 134 -16.18 -2.76 -2.63
C LYS A 134 -15.66 -4.18 -2.55
N LEU A 135 -15.73 -4.81 -1.38
CA LEU A 135 -15.35 -6.21 -1.24
C LEU A 135 -16.34 -7.17 -1.92
N ALA A 136 -17.61 -6.78 -2.08
CA ALA A 136 -18.57 -7.54 -2.86
C ALA A 136 -18.29 -7.44 -4.36
N GLU A 137 -17.91 -6.25 -4.85
CA GLU A 137 -17.48 -6.04 -6.24
C GLU A 137 -16.25 -6.90 -6.58
N VAL A 138 -15.28 -7.00 -5.65
CA VAL A 138 -14.10 -7.86 -5.83
C VAL A 138 -14.47 -9.34 -5.91
N GLN A 139 -15.36 -9.81 -5.03
CA GLN A 139 -15.81 -11.21 -5.06
C GLN A 139 -16.53 -11.54 -6.37
N GLU A 140 -17.32 -10.60 -6.89
CA GLU A 140 -17.99 -10.72 -8.17
C GLU A 140 -17.01 -10.72 -9.35
N PHE A 141 -16.03 -9.81 -9.36
CA PHE A 141 -14.93 -9.81 -10.32
C PHE A 141 -14.17 -11.14 -10.34
N LEU A 142 -13.87 -11.71 -9.17
CA LEU A 142 -13.20 -13.00 -9.04
C LEU A 142 -14.10 -14.20 -9.34
N LYS A 143 -15.42 -14.00 -9.55
CA LYS A 143 -16.42 -15.06 -9.74
C LYS A 143 -16.47 -16.04 -8.56
N VAL A 144 -16.30 -15.54 -7.33
CA VAL A 144 -16.40 -16.34 -6.11
C VAL A 144 -17.71 -16.03 -5.37
N PRO A 145 -18.25 -16.97 -4.57
CA PRO A 145 -19.45 -16.73 -3.78
C PRO A 145 -19.26 -15.54 -2.83
N LYS A 146 -20.25 -14.63 -2.78
CA LYS A 146 -20.26 -13.50 -1.86
C LYS A 146 -20.31 -14.03 -0.42
N ARG A 147 -19.35 -13.60 0.40
CA ARG A 147 -19.24 -13.91 1.82
C ARG A 147 -18.86 -12.66 2.61
N GLU A 148 -19.19 -12.66 3.89
CA GLU A 148 -18.71 -11.64 4.82
C GLU A 148 -17.20 -11.80 5.02
N LEU A 149 -16.44 -10.76 4.70
CA LEU A 149 -14.98 -10.75 4.86
C LEU A 149 -14.59 -10.01 6.14
N LYS A 150 -13.86 -10.69 7.02
CA LYS A 150 -13.31 -10.12 8.27
C LYS A 150 -11.80 -10.20 8.28
N SER A 151 -11.16 -9.10 8.68
CA SER A 151 -9.73 -9.06 8.99
C SER A 151 -9.51 -9.08 10.50
N ARG A 152 -8.50 -9.83 10.94
CA ARG A 152 -7.98 -9.78 12.32
C ARG A 152 -6.81 -8.81 12.45
N GLN A 153 -6.43 -8.14 11.36
CA GLN A 153 -5.30 -7.23 11.38
C GLN A 153 -5.70 -5.94 12.10
N VAL A 154 -4.81 -5.46 12.95
CA VAL A 154 -4.97 -4.19 13.65
C VAL A 154 -4.14 -3.14 12.93
N LYS A 155 -4.76 -1.99 12.66
CA LYS A 155 -4.05 -0.83 12.08
C LYS A 155 -2.97 -0.34 13.06
N ILE A 156 -1.73 -0.29 12.58
CA ILE A 156 -0.54 0.16 13.33
C ILE A 156 -0.60 1.69 13.54
N HIS A 157 -0.59 2.45 12.45
CA HIS A 157 -0.58 3.92 12.54
C HIS A 157 -2.00 4.50 12.71
N LYS A 158 -2.28 5.09 13.86
CA LYS A 158 -3.53 5.83 14.19
C LYS A 158 -3.23 7.30 14.47
N GLY A 159 -4.20 8.19 14.26
CA GLY A 159 -4.04 9.63 14.45
C GLY A 159 -3.37 10.36 13.27
N SER A 160 -2.96 11.61 13.51
CA SER A 160 -2.37 12.50 12.52
C SER A 160 -1.02 11.98 12.00
N LEU A 161 -0.66 12.35 10.77
CA LEU A 161 0.63 11.99 10.17
C LEU A 161 1.83 12.54 10.93
N SER A 162 1.69 13.75 11.49
CA SER A 162 2.73 14.40 12.30
C SER A 162 3.20 13.55 13.48
N ASN A 163 2.34 12.69 14.03
CA ASN A 163 2.71 11.80 15.12
C ASN A 163 3.62 10.64 14.68
N HIS A 164 3.71 10.36 13.38
CA HIS A 164 4.43 9.21 12.79
C HIS A 164 5.68 9.62 12.01
N ILE A 165 6.10 10.89 12.05
CA ILE A 165 7.31 11.36 11.35
C ILE A 165 8.16 12.14 12.34
N GLN A 166 9.47 11.87 12.38
CA GLN A 166 10.37 12.53 13.32
C GLN A 166 10.63 13.99 12.93
N ASN A 167 10.87 14.27 11.66
CA ASN A 167 11.13 15.61 11.12
C ASN A 167 9.91 16.20 10.39
N TRP A 168 8.74 16.19 11.06
CA TRP A 168 7.47 16.63 10.46
C TRP A 168 7.54 18.04 9.85
N VAL A 169 8.19 18.99 10.52
CA VAL A 169 8.28 20.39 10.07
C VAL A 169 8.94 20.50 8.69
N ASP A 170 9.98 19.71 8.43
CA ASP A 170 10.66 19.71 7.14
C ASP A 170 9.80 19.11 6.04
N VAL A 171 9.06 18.03 6.36
CA VAL A 171 8.13 17.37 5.43
C VAL A 171 6.96 18.27 5.08
N GLU A 172 6.36 18.92 6.08
CA GLU A 172 5.28 19.88 5.90
C GLU A 172 5.74 21.04 5.02
N LYS A 173 6.89 21.64 5.34
CA LYS A 173 7.48 22.72 4.54
C LYS A 173 7.77 22.29 3.09
N ALA A 174 8.23 21.06 2.88
CA ALA A 174 8.53 20.56 1.54
C ALA A 174 7.28 20.32 0.69
N LEU A 175 6.15 19.96 1.31
CA LEU A 175 4.91 19.66 0.58
C LEU A 175 3.95 20.85 0.45
N ASN A 176 4.04 21.83 1.36
CA ASN A 176 3.18 23.00 1.37
C ASN A 176 3.33 23.82 0.07
N GLY A 177 2.20 24.23 -0.53
CA GLY A 177 2.18 24.94 -1.81
C GLY A 177 2.47 24.07 -3.04
N THR A 178 2.58 22.75 -2.88
CA THR A 178 2.82 21.81 -3.98
C THR A 178 1.56 21.00 -4.30
N LYS A 179 1.54 20.31 -5.45
CA LYS A 179 0.43 19.39 -5.79
C LYS A 179 0.24 18.25 -4.78
N TYR A 180 1.22 18.00 -3.91
CA TYR A 180 1.20 16.95 -2.89
C TYR A 180 0.77 17.45 -1.50
N GLU A 181 0.49 18.76 -1.34
CA GLU A 181 0.08 19.36 -0.06
C GLU A 181 -1.11 18.61 0.57
N SER A 182 -2.06 18.17 -0.25
CA SER A 182 -3.23 17.40 0.20
C SER A 182 -2.88 16.14 1.01
N TYR A 183 -1.67 15.58 0.84
CA TYR A 183 -1.22 14.43 1.61
C TYR A 183 -0.95 14.74 3.09
N LEU A 184 -0.72 16.00 3.45
CA LEU A 184 -0.56 16.44 4.84
C LEU A 184 -1.88 16.34 5.63
N HIS A 185 -3.00 16.63 4.96
CA HIS A 185 -4.31 16.81 5.60
C HIS A 185 -5.32 15.70 5.29
N ALA A 186 -5.01 14.82 4.34
CA ALA A 186 -5.82 13.64 4.04
C ALA A 186 -5.72 12.63 5.20
N ASP A 187 -6.41 12.92 6.28
CA ASP A 187 -6.94 11.90 7.17
C ASP A 187 -8.08 11.18 6.47
N TYR A 188 -8.20 9.88 6.74
CA TYR A 188 -9.37 9.09 6.38
C TYR A 188 -10.55 9.68 7.17
N ARG A 189 -11.11 10.81 6.71
CA ARG A 189 -12.33 11.38 7.28
C ARG A 189 -13.38 10.27 7.20
N LYS A 190 -13.84 9.84 8.39
CA LYS A 190 -14.91 8.86 8.55
C LYS A 190 -16.15 9.34 7.81
#